data_AF-A0A3A8YU40-F1
#
_entry.id   AF-A0A3A8YU40-F1
#
_cell.length_a   1.000
_cell.length_b   1.000
_cell.length_c   1.000
_cell.angle_alpha   90.00
_cell.angle_beta   90.00
_cell.angle_gamma   90.00
#
_symmetry.space_group_name_H-M   'P 1'
#
loop_
_entity.id
_entity.type
_entity.pdbx_description
1 polymer ?
#
loop_
_entity_poly.entity_id
_entity_poly.type
_entity_poly.pdbx_seq_one_letter_code
_entity_poly.pdbx_strand_id
1 'polypeptide(L)'
;MKLTNLMTYLAENPYPGRGILMGRTADNQEAVIAYFIMGRSENSRNRIFERTEDGIRTRAFDESKMTDPSLIIYHPVRLLPNGLLVVTNGDQTDTIRDHIAQGHCYRHALNTRKFEPDGPNWTPRISGVMKPDGSYNLSILKSMDGDPDCCCRYFFEYDNPVPGTGHFIHTYQSDGDPLPSFQGEPRLVELGTQFNIDSLTDTIWNSLNADNKVSLYVQFTDLESGNWEYTITNKNN
;
A
#
# COMPACT_ATOMS: atom_id res chain seq x y z
N MET A 1 17.09 8.23 10.29
CA MET A 1 15.97 8.81 9.52
C MET A 1 15.36 9.97 10.30
N LYS A 2 14.87 11.02 9.61
CA LYS A 2 14.10 12.10 10.25
C LYS A 2 12.65 11.63 10.38
N LEU A 3 12.05 11.82 11.56
CA LEU A 3 10.63 11.54 11.78
C LEU A 3 9.80 12.45 10.85
N THR A 4 8.90 11.84 10.07
CA THR A 4 8.09 12.53 9.07
C THR A 4 6.66 12.63 9.57
N ASN A 5 6.08 13.84 9.55
CA ASN A 5 4.64 13.99 9.73
C ASN A 5 3.95 13.54 8.43
N LEU A 6 3.25 12.40 8.47
CA LEU A 6 2.62 11.80 7.29
C LEU A 6 1.61 12.74 6.64
N MET A 7 0.85 13.49 7.44
CA MET A 7 -0.24 14.34 6.94
C MET A 7 0.29 15.53 6.19
N THR A 8 1.30 16.21 6.74
CA THR A 8 2.05 17.25 6.02
C THR A 8 2.70 16.69 4.76
N TYR A 9 3.33 15.51 4.85
CA TYR A 9 3.98 14.87 3.70
C TYR A 9 3.01 14.57 2.55
N LEU A 10 1.82 14.07 2.86
CA LEU A 10 0.77 13.79 1.87
C LEU A 10 0.14 15.08 1.32
N ALA A 11 -0.08 16.08 2.17
CA ALA A 11 -0.67 17.36 1.75
C ALA A 11 0.26 18.15 0.81
N GLU A 12 1.57 18.08 1.03
CA GLU A 12 2.59 18.73 0.19
C GLU A 12 2.95 17.91 -1.06
N ASN A 13 2.58 16.64 -1.13
CA ASN A 13 2.80 15.77 -2.28
C ASN A 13 1.48 15.51 -3.02
N PRO A 14 1.17 16.25 -4.10
CA PRO A 14 -0.13 16.13 -4.77
C PRO A 14 -0.36 14.76 -5.43
N TYR A 15 0.70 13.97 -5.66
CA TYR A 15 0.57 12.68 -6.32
C TYR A 15 1.65 11.65 -5.94
N PRO A 16 1.61 11.07 -4.71
CA PRO A 16 2.44 9.93 -4.34
C PRO A 16 2.03 8.62 -5.07
N GLY A 17 0.88 8.62 -5.75
CA GLY A 17 0.31 7.48 -6.45
C GLY A 17 -0.39 6.51 -5.50
N ARG A 18 0.21 5.35 -5.25
CA ARG A 18 -0.30 4.37 -4.26
C ARG A 18 0.60 4.39 -3.05
N GLY A 19 0.02 4.29 -1.85
CA GLY A 19 0.76 4.36 -0.60
C GLY A 19 0.39 3.23 0.35
N ILE A 20 1.39 2.66 1.02
CA ILE A 20 1.26 1.66 2.09
C ILE A 20 1.92 2.23 3.35
N LEU A 21 1.17 2.25 4.44
CA LEU A 21 1.65 2.49 5.80
C LEU A 21 1.51 1.19 6.59
N MET A 22 2.57 0.80 7.30
CA MET A 22 2.54 -0.27 8.30
C MET A 22 3.21 0.19 9.59
N GLY A 23 2.63 -0.11 10.74
CA GLY A 23 3.19 0.29 12.03
C GLY A 23 2.46 -0.32 13.21
N ARG A 24 2.72 0.20 14.41
CA ARG A 24 2.07 -0.21 15.66
C ARG A 24 1.56 0.99 16.43
N THR A 25 0.45 0.83 17.13
CA THR A 25 -0.07 1.84 18.06
C THR A 25 0.93 2.12 19.18
N ALA A 26 0.79 3.30 19.81
CA ALA A 26 1.73 3.74 20.84
C ALA A 26 1.68 2.90 22.13
N ASP A 27 0.51 2.34 22.46
CA ASP A 27 0.32 1.39 23.56
C ASP A 27 0.76 -0.04 23.20
N ASN A 28 1.24 -0.23 21.98
CA ASN A 28 1.76 -1.48 21.44
C ASN A 28 0.76 -2.63 21.31
N GLN A 29 -0.54 -2.34 21.47
CA GLN A 29 -1.60 -3.35 21.46
C GLN A 29 -2.01 -3.75 20.04
N GLU A 30 -1.94 -2.82 19.09
CA GLU A 30 -2.47 -3.05 17.75
C GLU A 30 -1.42 -2.80 16.66
N ALA A 31 -1.48 -3.59 15.60
CA ALA A 31 -0.81 -3.28 14.35
C ALA A 31 -1.74 -2.49 13.42
N VAL A 32 -1.15 -1.54 12.71
CA VAL A 32 -1.87 -0.56 11.88
C VAL A 32 -1.43 -0.70 10.43
N ILE A 33 -2.42 -0.73 9.54
CA ILE A 33 -2.22 -0.69 8.09
C ILE A 33 -3.07 0.43 7.52
N ALA A 34 -2.49 1.22 6.61
CA ALA A 34 -3.26 2.02 5.68
C ALA A 34 -2.78 1.78 4.25
N TYR A 35 -3.73 1.63 3.32
CA TYR A 35 -3.46 1.51 1.90
C TYR A 35 -4.38 2.43 1.11
N PHE A 36 -3.82 3.27 0.25
CA PHE A 36 -4.61 4.14 -0.61
C PHE A 36 -4.18 4.06 -2.06
N ILE A 37 -5.15 4.34 -2.94
CA ILE A 37 -4.93 4.56 -4.36
C ILE A 37 -5.33 5.98 -4.76
N MET A 38 -4.51 6.56 -5.64
CA MET A 38 -4.78 7.82 -6.32
C MET A 38 -4.75 7.60 -7.84
N GLY A 39 -5.37 8.50 -8.59
CA GLY A 39 -5.41 8.44 -10.05
C GLY A 39 -5.42 9.82 -10.71
N ARG A 40 -4.68 9.94 -11.82
CA ARG A 40 -4.67 11.13 -12.70
C ARG A 40 -5.57 11.01 -13.92
N SER A 41 -5.66 9.82 -14.52
CA SER A 41 -6.50 9.56 -15.69
C SER A 41 -7.92 9.16 -15.30
N GLU A 42 -8.88 9.28 -16.22
CA GLU A 42 -10.25 8.81 -16.02
C GLU A 42 -10.27 7.31 -15.67
N ASN A 43 -9.54 6.47 -16.41
CA ASN A 43 -9.45 5.04 -16.11
C ASN A 43 -8.87 4.77 -14.71
N SER A 44 -7.83 5.50 -14.30
CA SER A 44 -7.21 5.32 -12.98
C SER A 44 -8.08 5.82 -11.82
N ARG A 45 -8.99 6.77 -12.09
CA ARG A 45 -9.97 7.31 -11.13
C ARG A 45 -11.25 6.46 -11.05
N ASN A 46 -11.52 5.68 -12.10
CA ASN A 46 -12.71 4.84 -12.22
C ASN A 46 -12.60 3.52 -11.43
N ARG A 47 -12.19 3.60 -10.16
CA ARG A 47 -11.97 2.42 -9.30
C ARG A 47 -12.52 2.65 -7.91
N ILE A 48 -12.96 1.58 -7.28
CA ILE A 48 -13.33 1.55 -5.86
C ILE A 48 -12.73 0.30 -5.21
N PHE A 49 -12.59 0.33 -3.89
CA PHE A 49 -12.36 -0.87 -3.09
C PHE A 49 -13.69 -1.53 -2.74
N GLU A 50 -13.70 -2.85 -2.85
CA GLU A 50 -14.82 -3.72 -2.51
C GLU A 50 -14.33 -4.81 -1.57
N ARG A 51 -15.15 -5.14 -0.56
CA ARG A 51 -14.82 -6.17 0.43
C ARG A 51 -14.77 -7.55 -0.22
N THR A 52 -13.81 -8.37 0.20
CA THR A 52 -13.74 -9.81 -0.09
C THR A 52 -13.72 -10.60 1.22
N GLU A 53 -13.83 -11.92 1.12
CA GLU A 53 -13.78 -12.83 2.28
C GLU A 53 -12.47 -12.72 3.08
N ASP A 54 -11.38 -12.39 2.39
CA ASP A 54 -10.02 -12.36 2.92
C ASP A 54 -9.38 -10.97 2.88
N GLY A 55 -10.13 -9.92 2.54
CA GLY A 55 -9.57 -8.56 2.44
C GLY A 55 -10.39 -7.67 1.52
N ILE A 56 -9.73 -7.11 0.51
CA ILE A 56 -10.38 -6.22 -0.48
C ILE A 56 -9.88 -6.52 -1.89
N ARG A 57 -10.70 -6.14 -2.86
CA ARG A 57 -10.33 -6.04 -4.28
C ARG A 57 -10.66 -4.67 -4.84
N THR A 58 -9.99 -4.31 -5.93
CA THR A 58 -10.41 -3.18 -6.76
C THR A 58 -11.50 -3.61 -7.74
N ARG A 59 -12.50 -2.76 -7.93
CA ARG A 59 -13.55 -2.90 -8.95
C ARG A 59 -13.66 -1.60 -9.74
N ALA A 60 -14.01 -1.68 -11.02
CA ALA A 60 -14.37 -0.49 -11.79
C ALA A 60 -15.62 0.17 -11.18
N PHE A 61 -15.60 1.50 -11.02
CA PHE A 61 -16.80 2.21 -10.55
C PHE A 61 -17.89 2.17 -11.63
N ASP A 62 -17.54 2.56 -12.85
CA ASP A 62 -18.34 2.46 -14.06
C ASP A 62 -17.69 1.50 -15.06
N GLU A 63 -18.24 0.31 -15.22
CA GLU A 63 -17.68 -0.72 -16.10
C GLU A 63 -17.61 -0.28 -17.57
N SER A 64 -18.48 0.64 -18.02
CA SER A 64 -18.51 1.12 -19.40
C SER A 64 -17.31 2.00 -19.77
N LYS A 65 -16.62 2.56 -18.77
CA LYS A 65 -15.45 3.43 -18.93
C LYS A 65 -14.11 2.71 -18.78
N MET A 66 -14.16 1.40 -18.54
CA MET A 66 -12.97 0.59 -18.34
C MET A 66 -12.33 0.24 -19.69
N THR A 67 -11.08 0.64 -19.87
CA THR A 67 -10.34 0.38 -21.12
C THR A 67 -9.39 -0.81 -21.01
N ASP A 68 -8.64 -0.91 -19.91
CA ASP A 68 -7.72 -2.02 -19.64
C ASP A 68 -7.86 -2.45 -18.17
N PRO A 69 -8.34 -3.67 -17.88
CA PRO A 69 -8.53 -4.17 -16.52
C PRO A 69 -7.23 -4.63 -15.83
N SER A 70 -6.16 -4.90 -16.58
CA SER A 70 -5.01 -5.69 -16.11
C SER A 70 -4.23 -5.06 -14.94
N LEU A 71 -4.15 -3.72 -14.91
CA LEU A 71 -3.47 -2.96 -13.85
C LEU A 71 -4.44 -2.32 -12.86
N ILE A 72 -5.74 -2.54 -13.02
CA ILE A 72 -6.79 -1.87 -12.23
C ILE A 72 -7.67 -2.82 -11.44
N ILE A 73 -7.81 -4.09 -11.83
CA ILE A 73 -8.57 -5.11 -11.10
C ILE A 73 -7.56 -6.10 -10.51
N TYR A 74 -7.37 -6.02 -9.19
CA TYR A 74 -6.52 -6.92 -8.41
C TYR A 74 -7.02 -6.95 -6.96
N HIS A 75 -6.37 -7.74 -6.11
CA HIS A 75 -6.63 -7.75 -4.67
C HIS A 75 -5.56 -6.96 -3.94
N PRO A 76 -5.79 -5.71 -3.52
CA PRO A 76 -4.78 -4.96 -2.80
C PRO A 76 -4.45 -5.55 -1.44
N VAL A 77 -5.43 -6.17 -0.77
CA VAL A 77 -5.27 -6.73 0.58
C VAL A 77 -5.77 -8.15 0.62
N ARG A 78 -4.96 -9.05 1.19
CA ARG A 78 -5.36 -10.43 1.52
C ARG A 78 -4.77 -10.87 2.86
N LEU A 79 -5.61 -11.38 3.74
CA LEU A 79 -5.25 -12.15 4.92
C LEU A 79 -5.12 -13.62 4.54
N LEU A 80 -3.91 -14.15 4.64
CA LEU A 80 -3.61 -15.53 4.26
C LEU A 80 -3.96 -16.51 5.38
N PRO A 81 -4.19 -17.81 5.07
CA PRO A 81 -4.51 -18.82 6.08
C PRO A 81 -3.47 -18.99 7.19
N ASN A 82 -2.22 -18.59 6.95
CA ASN A 82 -1.14 -18.62 7.95
C ASN A 82 -1.04 -17.32 8.78
N GLY A 83 -2.01 -16.41 8.67
CA GLY A 83 -2.07 -15.16 9.41
C GLY A 83 -1.23 -14.01 8.83
N LEU A 84 -0.58 -14.20 7.67
CA LEU A 84 0.12 -13.11 7.00
C LEU A 84 -0.88 -12.19 6.31
N LEU A 85 -0.79 -10.89 6.56
CA LEU A 85 -1.59 -9.87 5.89
C LEU A 85 -0.75 -9.21 4.80
N VAL A 86 -1.12 -9.47 3.55
CA VAL A 86 -0.41 -9.01 2.36
C VAL A 86 -1.12 -7.79 1.80
N VAL A 87 -0.38 -6.71 1.58
CA VAL A 87 -0.89 -5.44 1.04
C VAL A 87 -0.02 -5.01 -0.13
N THR A 88 -0.57 -4.84 -1.33
CA THR A 88 0.21 -4.45 -2.51
C THR A 88 -0.56 -3.54 -3.46
N ASN A 89 0.14 -2.87 -4.36
CA ASN A 89 -0.47 -2.00 -5.37
C ASN A 89 -0.79 -2.69 -6.72
N GLY A 90 -0.80 -4.01 -6.77
CA GLY A 90 -1.13 -4.76 -8.00
C GLY A 90 -1.40 -6.24 -7.76
N ASP A 91 -1.43 -7.00 -8.85
CA ASP A 91 -1.66 -8.46 -8.85
C ASP A 91 -0.53 -9.27 -8.17
N GLN A 92 0.59 -8.64 -7.79
CA GLN A 92 1.63 -9.33 -7.02
C GLN A 92 1.15 -9.81 -5.65
N THR A 93 0.01 -9.31 -5.13
CA THR A 93 -0.65 -9.89 -3.95
C THR A 93 -0.96 -11.38 -4.15
N ASP A 94 -1.53 -11.74 -5.29
CA ASP A 94 -1.88 -13.13 -5.62
C ASP A 94 -0.60 -13.96 -5.85
N THR A 95 0.41 -13.37 -6.50
CA THR A 95 1.72 -14.03 -6.65
C THR A 95 2.36 -14.34 -5.29
N ILE A 96 2.28 -13.41 -4.32
CA ILE A 96 2.78 -13.62 -2.94
C ILE A 96 1.99 -14.73 -2.25
N ARG A 97 0.66 -14.69 -2.30
CA ARG A 97 -0.22 -15.75 -1.75
C ARG A 97 0.19 -17.12 -2.26
N ASP A 98 0.32 -17.27 -3.57
CA ASP A 98 0.55 -18.58 -4.20
C ASP A 98 1.91 -19.17 -3.83
N HIS A 99 2.96 -18.34 -3.77
CA HIS A 99 4.28 -18.79 -3.32
C HIS A 99 4.28 -19.16 -1.83
N ILE A 100 3.55 -18.42 -0.99
CA ILE A 100 3.40 -18.76 0.43
C ILE A 100 2.67 -20.09 0.60
N ALA A 101 1.61 -20.35 -0.18
CA ALA A 101 0.92 -21.62 -0.18
C ALA A 101 1.83 -22.79 -0.62
N GLN A 102 2.87 -22.52 -1.40
CA GLN A 102 3.89 -23.48 -1.83
C GLN A 102 5.06 -23.62 -0.83
N GLY A 103 5.03 -22.93 0.31
CA GLY A 103 6.08 -22.98 1.34
C GLY A 103 7.25 -22.02 1.09
N HIS A 104 7.12 -21.09 0.14
CA HIS A 104 8.11 -20.03 -0.10
C HIS A 104 7.77 -18.75 0.68
N CYS A 105 8.73 -17.84 0.82
CA CYS A 105 8.48 -16.51 1.37
C CYS A 105 8.15 -15.47 0.29
N TYR A 106 7.62 -14.32 0.70
CA TYR A 106 7.26 -13.19 -0.18
C TYR A 106 8.40 -12.74 -1.10
N ARG A 107 9.68 -12.85 -0.69
CA ARG A 107 10.82 -12.50 -1.53
C ARG A 107 10.96 -13.43 -2.74
N HIS A 108 10.62 -14.71 -2.62
CA HIS A 108 10.63 -15.63 -3.77
C HIS A 108 9.60 -15.17 -4.81
N ALA A 109 8.38 -14.85 -4.35
CA ALA A 109 7.33 -14.31 -5.20
C ALA A 109 7.79 -13.04 -5.93
N LEU A 110 8.30 -12.06 -5.19
CA LEU A 110 8.70 -10.77 -5.74
C LEU A 110 9.92 -10.85 -6.68
N ASN A 111 10.77 -11.86 -6.57
CA ASN A 111 11.85 -12.09 -7.53
C ASN A 111 11.35 -12.53 -8.91
N THR A 112 10.13 -13.07 -9.01
CA THR A 112 9.49 -13.40 -10.31
C THR A 112 8.81 -12.19 -10.97
N ARG A 113 8.70 -11.08 -10.25
CA ARG A 113 8.04 -9.85 -10.70
C ARG A 113 9.04 -8.73 -11.00
N LYS A 114 8.55 -7.70 -11.68
CA LYS A 114 9.20 -6.41 -11.93
C LYS A 114 8.17 -5.29 -11.70
N PHE A 115 8.55 -4.03 -11.91
CA PHE A 115 7.62 -2.89 -12.01
C PHE A 115 6.50 -3.13 -13.05
N GLU A 116 5.48 -2.28 -13.06
CA GLU A 116 4.36 -2.39 -14.00
C GLU A 116 4.80 -2.10 -15.45
N PRO A 117 4.29 -2.83 -16.45
CA PRO A 117 4.66 -2.65 -17.85
C PRO A 117 3.92 -1.47 -18.50
N ASP A 118 3.88 -0.31 -17.83
CA ASP A 118 3.09 0.88 -18.20
C ASP A 118 3.98 2.06 -18.64
N GLY A 119 5.00 1.75 -19.44
CA GLY A 119 5.90 2.75 -20.01
C GLY A 119 5.14 3.96 -20.60
N PRO A 120 5.61 5.20 -20.38
CA PRO A 120 6.93 5.56 -19.86
C PRO A 120 7.02 5.66 -18.32
N ASN A 121 5.96 5.33 -17.56
CA ASN A 121 5.99 5.49 -16.11
C ASN A 121 6.75 4.36 -15.39
N TRP A 122 6.68 3.13 -15.91
CA TRP A 122 7.32 1.95 -15.33
C TRP A 122 7.04 1.82 -13.83
N THR A 123 5.76 1.88 -13.52
CA THR A 123 5.30 2.19 -12.19
C THR A 123 5.81 1.18 -11.16
N PRO A 124 6.40 1.64 -10.04
CA PRO A 124 6.89 0.73 -9.04
C PRO A 124 5.80 -0.17 -8.46
N ARG A 125 6.15 -1.43 -8.22
CA ARG A 125 5.35 -2.33 -7.39
C ARG A 125 5.80 -2.22 -5.96
N ILE A 126 4.93 -1.70 -5.09
CA ILE A 126 5.13 -1.66 -3.65
C ILE A 126 4.36 -2.81 -2.99
N SER A 127 4.96 -3.42 -1.98
CA SER A 127 4.32 -4.50 -1.22
C SER A 127 4.67 -4.39 0.25
N GLY A 128 3.70 -4.69 1.11
CA GLY A 128 3.85 -4.90 2.53
C GLY A 128 3.36 -6.29 2.93
N VAL A 129 4.04 -6.92 3.87
CA VAL A 129 3.64 -8.20 4.46
C VAL A 129 3.77 -8.08 5.97
N MET A 130 2.63 -8.04 6.65
CA MET A 130 2.54 -7.99 8.10
C MET A 130 2.35 -9.39 8.66
N LYS A 131 3.09 -9.72 9.72
CA LYS A 131 3.00 -10.99 10.43
C LYS A 131 2.04 -10.87 11.62
N PRO A 132 1.55 -11.99 12.17
CA PRO A 132 0.64 -11.98 13.32
C PRO A 132 1.19 -11.26 14.56
N ASP A 133 2.52 -11.22 14.73
CA ASP A 133 3.18 -10.54 15.85
C ASP A 133 3.35 -9.02 15.65
N GLY A 134 2.83 -8.48 14.55
CA GLY A 134 2.95 -7.06 14.18
C GLY A 134 4.30 -6.68 13.59
N SER A 135 5.27 -7.60 13.46
CA SER A 135 6.45 -7.38 12.63
C SER A 135 6.05 -7.34 11.15
N TYR A 136 6.77 -6.59 10.33
CA TYR A 136 6.41 -6.43 8.92
C TYR A 136 7.59 -6.22 8.00
N ASN A 137 7.34 -6.46 6.72
CA ASN A 137 8.28 -6.22 5.64
C ASN A 137 7.66 -5.26 4.65
N LEU A 138 8.47 -4.36 4.10
CA LEU A 138 8.12 -3.51 2.96
C LEU A 138 9.05 -3.81 1.79
N SER A 139 8.59 -3.55 0.57
CA SER A 139 9.40 -3.72 -0.63
C SER A 139 8.95 -2.81 -1.75
N ILE A 140 9.89 -2.51 -2.64
CA ILE A 140 9.63 -1.78 -3.88
C ILE A 140 10.45 -2.38 -5.03
N LEU A 141 9.78 -2.65 -6.15
CA LEU A 141 10.37 -3.08 -7.40
C LEU A 141 10.19 -1.95 -8.41
N LYS A 142 11.29 -1.38 -8.90
CA LYS A 142 11.27 -0.19 -9.77
C LYS A 142 12.34 -0.27 -10.86
N SER A 143 12.11 0.42 -11.97
CA SER A 143 13.13 0.61 -13.01
C SER A 143 14.29 1.45 -12.47
N MET A 144 15.51 1.22 -12.97
CA MET A 144 16.64 2.11 -12.72
C MET A 144 16.46 3.42 -13.49
N ASP A 145 15.99 4.47 -12.83
CA ASP A 145 15.81 5.81 -13.43
C ASP A 145 15.07 5.81 -14.77
N GLY A 146 14.04 4.96 -14.89
CA GLY A 146 13.21 4.83 -16.09
C GLY A 146 13.71 3.83 -17.13
N ASP A 147 14.84 3.16 -16.91
CA ASP A 147 15.35 2.10 -17.77
C ASP A 147 14.54 0.80 -17.59
N PRO A 148 13.78 0.34 -18.61
CA PRO A 148 12.98 -0.87 -18.51
C PRO A 148 13.81 -2.17 -18.47
N ASP A 149 15.08 -2.13 -18.85
CA ASP A 149 15.94 -3.31 -18.85
C ASP A 149 16.49 -3.62 -17.45
N CYS A 150 16.56 -2.61 -16.58
CA CYS A 150 17.09 -2.73 -15.23
C CYS A 150 15.98 -2.67 -14.16
N CYS A 151 15.61 -3.82 -13.60
CA CYS A 151 14.70 -3.88 -12.45
C CYS A 151 15.48 -3.93 -11.13
N CYS A 152 15.36 -2.87 -10.34
CA CYS A 152 15.86 -2.79 -8.98
C CYS A 152 14.82 -3.35 -8.01
N ARG A 153 15.27 -4.17 -7.03
CA ARG A 153 14.42 -4.75 -5.98
C ARG A 153 14.98 -4.38 -4.62
N TYR A 154 14.18 -3.72 -3.80
CA TYR A 154 14.56 -3.32 -2.45
C TYR A 154 13.60 -3.94 -1.45
N PHE A 155 14.17 -4.45 -0.36
CA PHE A 155 13.45 -5.11 0.73
C PHE A 155 13.86 -4.46 2.04
N PHE A 156 12.87 -4.12 2.87
CA PHE A 156 13.03 -3.51 4.18
C PHE A 156 12.31 -4.38 5.20
N GLU A 157 12.97 -4.75 6.28
CA GLU A 157 12.42 -5.63 7.31
C GLU A 157 12.42 -4.91 8.65
N TYR A 158 11.31 -5.05 9.37
CA TYR A 158 11.09 -4.46 10.69
C TYR A 158 10.64 -5.59 11.60
N ASP A 159 11.62 -6.25 12.22
CA ASP A 159 11.44 -7.42 13.08
C ASP A 159 10.89 -7.07 14.47
N ASN A 160 11.23 -5.89 14.98
CA ASN A 160 10.66 -5.32 16.19
C ASN A 160 10.26 -3.84 15.97
N PRO A 161 9.14 -3.58 15.28
CA PRO A 161 8.68 -2.21 15.00
C PRO A 161 8.46 -1.42 16.29
N VAL A 162 8.97 -0.20 16.33
CA VAL A 162 8.87 0.66 17.51
C VAL A 162 7.41 1.11 17.70
N PRO A 163 6.81 0.91 18.88
CA PRO A 163 5.44 1.36 19.16
C PRO A 163 5.27 2.86 18.92
N GLY A 164 4.10 3.27 18.41
CA GLY A 164 3.81 4.68 18.09
C GLY A 164 4.50 5.19 16.83
N THR A 165 5.08 4.29 16.02
CA THR A 165 5.68 4.63 14.74
C THR A 165 5.27 3.65 13.65
N GLY A 166 5.40 4.09 12.41
CA GLY A 166 5.21 3.27 11.23
C GLY A 166 6.16 3.66 10.12
N HIS A 167 6.12 2.89 9.05
CA HIS A 167 6.87 3.15 7.83
C HIS A 167 5.92 3.30 6.66
N PHE A 168 6.11 4.41 5.93
CA PHE A 168 5.31 4.76 4.77
C PHE A 168 6.13 4.60 3.49
N ILE A 169 5.62 3.81 2.55
CA ILE A 169 6.18 3.61 1.22
C ILE A 169 5.12 3.91 0.16
N HIS A 170 5.53 4.51 -0.95
CA HIS A 170 4.61 4.87 -2.03
C HIS A 170 5.28 4.70 -3.40
N THR A 171 4.51 4.80 -4.47
CA THR A 171 5.00 4.52 -5.83
C THR A 171 5.83 5.67 -6.40
N TYR A 172 5.42 6.92 -6.21
CA TYR A 172 6.06 8.07 -6.87
C TYR A 172 6.58 9.11 -5.89
N GLN A 173 7.79 9.63 -6.14
CA GLN A 173 8.42 10.64 -5.29
C GLN A 173 7.64 11.96 -5.28
N SER A 174 7.08 12.36 -6.42
CA SER A 174 6.29 13.57 -6.63
C SER A 174 5.40 13.42 -7.85
N ASP A 175 4.57 14.43 -8.12
CA ASP A 175 3.98 14.58 -9.46
C ASP A 175 5.09 14.87 -10.50
N GLY A 176 4.83 14.53 -11.76
CA GLY A 176 5.81 14.60 -12.85
C GLY A 176 5.30 13.97 -14.16
N ASP A 177 6.11 14.06 -15.22
CA ASP A 177 5.84 13.44 -16.52
C ASP A 177 7.16 13.08 -17.24
N PRO A 178 7.60 11.79 -17.24
CA PRO A 178 6.97 10.65 -16.55
C PRO A 178 7.05 10.77 -15.03
N LEU A 179 6.26 9.95 -14.33
CA LEU A 179 6.19 9.97 -12.87
C LEU A 179 7.50 9.46 -12.23
N PRO A 180 8.21 10.27 -11.41
CA PRO A 180 9.46 9.84 -10.80
C PRO A 180 9.20 8.77 -9.74
N SER A 181 9.85 7.61 -9.86
CA SER A 181 9.76 6.53 -8.87
C SER A 181 10.22 6.97 -7.48
N PHE A 182 9.57 6.45 -6.43
CA PHE A 182 9.99 6.69 -5.04
C PHE A 182 11.46 6.35 -4.78
N GLN A 183 12.14 7.18 -3.98
CA GLN A 183 13.56 7.02 -3.67
C GLN A 183 13.85 6.94 -2.16
N GLY A 184 14.89 6.17 -1.83
CA GLY A 184 15.37 5.97 -0.46
C GLY A 184 14.59 4.92 0.32
N GLU A 185 14.79 4.93 1.63
CA GLU A 185 14.12 4.06 2.59
C GLU A 185 12.65 4.51 2.80
N PRO A 186 11.75 3.59 3.21
CA PRO A 186 10.41 3.95 3.67
C PRO A 186 10.47 5.07 4.72
N ARG A 187 9.56 6.04 4.62
CA ARG A 187 9.55 7.19 5.52
C ARG A 187 9.11 6.73 6.91
N LEU A 188 9.96 6.92 7.91
CA LEU A 188 9.57 6.75 9.31
C LEU A 188 8.56 7.84 9.67
N VAL A 189 7.37 7.44 10.10
CA VAL A 189 6.26 8.32 10.46
C VAL A 189 5.80 8.06 11.89
N GLU A 190 5.27 9.10 12.51
CA GLU A 190 4.63 9.02 13.82
C GLU A 190 3.21 8.48 13.69
N LEU A 191 2.86 7.49 14.51
CA LEU A 191 1.50 7.06 14.76
C LEU A 191 1.11 7.59 16.14
N GLY A 192 0.48 8.76 16.15
CA GLY A 192 0.07 9.45 17.37
C GLY A 192 -0.77 8.57 18.30
N THR A 193 -0.71 8.87 19.59
CA THR A 193 -1.36 8.11 20.67
C THR A 193 -2.90 8.16 20.65
N GLN A 194 -3.48 9.03 19.82
CA GLN A 194 -4.93 9.27 19.76
C GLN A 194 -5.61 8.63 18.53
N PHE A 195 -4.84 7.94 17.68
CA PHE A 195 -5.40 7.36 16.48
C PHE A 195 -6.17 6.09 16.82
N ASN A 196 -7.50 6.16 16.64
CA ASN A 196 -8.31 4.98 16.39
C ASN A 196 -8.51 4.87 14.86
N ILE A 197 -9.18 3.79 14.43
CA ILE A 197 -9.38 3.53 13.01
C ILE A 197 -10.07 4.69 12.27
N ASP A 198 -11.10 5.30 12.87
CA ASP A 198 -11.85 6.39 12.25
C ASP A 198 -11.01 7.66 12.14
N SER A 199 -10.35 8.08 13.22
CA SER A 199 -9.55 9.30 13.22
C SER A 199 -8.32 9.20 12.31
N LEU A 200 -7.69 8.02 12.22
CA LEU A 200 -6.62 7.79 11.26
C LEU A 200 -7.13 7.80 9.82
N THR A 201 -8.27 7.14 9.55
CA THR A 201 -8.90 7.13 8.24
C THR A 201 -9.20 8.55 7.76
N ASP A 202 -9.87 9.34 8.58
CA ASP A 202 -10.23 10.72 8.24
C ASP A 202 -9.00 11.60 8.02
N THR A 203 -7.99 11.47 8.89
CA THR A 203 -6.79 12.32 8.79
C THR A 203 -6.00 12.00 7.52
N ILE A 204 -5.81 10.72 7.18
CA ILE A 204 -5.17 10.32 5.92
C ILE A 204 -6.01 10.81 4.74
N TRP A 205 -7.32 10.49 4.71
CA TRP A 205 -8.20 10.82 3.60
C TRP A 205 -8.27 12.32 3.30
N ASN A 206 -8.26 13.16 4.33
CA ASN A 206 -8.28 14.61 4.20
C ASN A 206 -6.94 15.20 3.80
N SER A 207 -5.83 14.49 4.07
CA SER A 207 -4.49 14.92 3.66
C SER A 207 -4.17 14.58 2.20
N LEU A 208 -4.88 13.60 1.62
CA LEU A 208 -4.72 13.27 0.19
C LEU A 208 -5.31 14.36 -0.71
N ASN A 209 -4.61 14.65 -1.80
CA ASN A 209 -5.10 15.59 -2.81
C ASN A 209 -6.52 15.24 -3.29
N ALA A 210 -7.43 16.21 -3.21
CA ALA A 210 -8.86 16.01 -3.42
C ALA A 210 -9.21 15.54 -4.84
N ASP A 211 -8.47 15.99 -5.86
CA ASP A 211 -8.71 15.62 -7.25
C ASP A 211 -8.22 14.21 -7.56
N ASN A 212 -7.14 13.81 -6.90
CA ASN A 212 -6.43 12.57 -7.22
C ASN A 212 -6.80 11.39 -6.31
N LYS A 213 -7.32 11.59 -5.09
CA LYS A 213 -7.71 10.48 -4.20
C LYS A 213 -8.85 9.66 -4.79
N VAL A 214 -8.76 8.33 -4.65
CA VAL A 214 -9.74 7.38 -5.21
C VAL A 214 -10.33 6.51 -4.12
N SER A 215 -9.48 5.76 -3.40
CA SER A 215 -9.91 4.88 -2.32
C SER A 215 -8.84 4.77 -1.22
N LEU A 216 -9.30 4.55 0.00
CA LEU A 216 -8.48 4.31 1.20
C LEU A 216 -9.04 3.09 1.94
N TYR A 217 -8.13 2.27 2.43
CA TYR A 217 -8.38 1.17 3.34
C TYR A 217 -7.50 1.38 4.58
N VAL A 218 -8.07 1.24 5.76
CA VAL A 218 -7.35 1.28 7.04
C VAL A 218 -7.77 0.06 7.86
N GLN A 219 -6.81 -0.66 8.43
CA GLN A 219 -7.06 -1.80 9.31
C GLN A 219 -6.25 -1.69 10.60
N PHE A 220 -6.90 -2.04 11.69
CA PHE A 220 -6.30 -2.26 13.00
C PHE A 220 -6.41 -3.75 13.32
N THR A 221 -5.33 -4.34 13.83
CA THR A 221 -5.27 -5.75 14.24
C THR A 221 -4.74 -5.83 15.65
N ASP A 222 -5.56 -6.33 16.57
CA ASP A 222 -5.20 -6.58 17.95
C ASP A 222 -4.16 -7.72 18.01
N LEU A 223 -3.01 -7.43 18.62
CA LEU A 223 -1.85 -8.34 18.59
C LEU A 223 -1.93 -9.48 19.60
N GLU A 224 -2.83 -9.38 20.59
CA GLU A 224 -3.06 -10.44 21.57
C GLU A 224 -4.04 -11.49 21.02
N SER A 225 -5.19 -11.04 20.52
CA SER A 225 -6.27 -11.90 20.04
C SER A 225 -6.19 -12.24 18.55
N GLY A 226 -5.50 -11.42 17.75
CA GLY A 226 -5.48 -11.52 16.29
C GLY A 226 -6.77 -11.04 15.62
N ASN A 227 -7.73 -10.50 16.38
CA ASN A 227 -8.93 -9.90 15.84
C ASN A 227 -8.57 -8.60 15.10
N TRP A 228 -9.33 -8.30 14.05
CA TRP A 228 -9.10 -7.10 13.26
C TRP A 228 -10.41 -6.43 12.87
N GLU A 229 -10.32 -5.14 12.61
CA GLU A 229 -11.37 -4.33 12.03
C GLU A 229 -10.80 -3.46 10.91
N TYR A 230 -11.60 -3.16 9.90
CA TYR A 230 -11.18 -2.27 8.81
C TYR A 230 -12.28 -1.37 8.28
N THR A 231 -11.85 -0.21 7.79
CA THR A 231 -12.69 0.79 7.13
C THR A 231 -12.25 0.94 5.68
N ILE A 232 -13.24 1.07 4.78
CA ILE A 232 -13.02 1.42 3.37
C ILE A 232 -13.69 2.78 3.13
N THR A 233 -12.92 3.71 2.56
CA THR A 233 -13.43 5.00 2.08
C THR A 233 -13.19 5.07 0.58
N ASN A 234 -14.27 5.15 -0.20
CA ASN A 234 -14.21 5.39 -1.63
C ASN A 234 -14.69 6.82 -1.95
N LYS A 235 -14.06 7.47 -2.93
CA LYS A 235 -14.52 8.77 -3.44
C LYS A 235 -15.85 8.64 -4.19
N ASN A 236 -16.02 7.53 -4.91
CA ASN A 236 -17.24 7.17 -5.63
C ASN A 236 -17.87 5.97 -4.93
N ASN A 237 -19.20 5.91 -4.83
CA ASN A 237 -19.96 4.81 -4.22
C ASN A 237 -21.06 4.32 -5.15
#